data_AF-A0A346S1V2-F1
#
_entry.id   AF-A0A346S1V2-F1
#
_cell.length_a   1.000
_cell.length_b   1.000
_cell.length_c   1.000
_cell.angle_alpha   90.00
_cell.angle_beta   90.00
_cell.angle_gamma   90.00
#
_symmetry.space_group_name_H-M   'P 1'
#
loop_
_entity.id
_entity.type
_entity.pdbx_description
1 polymer ?
#
loop_
_entity_poly.entity_id
_entity_poly.type
_entity_poly.pdbx_seq_one_letter_code
_entity_poly.pdbx_strand_id
1 'polypeptide(L)'
;MSKSEWIWVAIRIFGIYLLVLAIISIPDAIGNIYALIQMADGAESYPELASMARSLNKAVVAKGTTATSQLVIFSIASYYFLRHGKAIHKMANHENA
;
A
#
# COMPACT_ATOMS: atom_id res chain seq x y z
N MET A 1 5.67 -33.53 -5.17
CA MET A 1 5.80 -32.12 -5.54
C MET A 1 7.25 -31.84 -5.88
N SER A 2 7.51 -31.25 -7.04
CA SER A 2 8.84 -30.81 -7.44
C SER A 2 9.16 -29.41 -6.89
N LYS A 3 10.44 -29.07 -6.71
CA LYS A 3 10.90 -27.73 -6.26
C LYS A 3 10.26 -26.59 -7.08
N SER A 4 10.10 -26.82 -8.39
CA SER A 4 9.47 -25.90 -9.33
C SER A 4 7.99 -25.64 -9.02
N GLU A 5 7.21 -26.66 -8.66
CA GLU A 5 5.79 -26.50 -8.30
C GLU A 5 5.62 -25.70 -7.01
N TRP A 6 6.49 -25.91 -6.02
CA TRP A 6 6.43 -25.20 -4.75
C TRP A 6 6.75 -23.70 -4.91
N ILE A 7 7.75 -23.35 -5.72
CA ILE A 7 8.09 -21.96 -6.07
C ILE A 7 6.91 -21.27 -6.78
N TRP A 8 6.25 -21.98 -7.70
CA TRP A 8 5.10 -21.44 -8.43
C TRP A 8 3.91 -21.12 -7.51
N VAL A 9 3.62 -22.02 -6.56
CA VAL A 9 2.56 -21.80 -5.56
C VAL A 9 2.92 -20.64 -4.64
N ALA A 10 4.16 -20.56 -4.17
CA ALA A 10 4.63 -19.48 -3.29
C ALA A 10 4.48 -18.09 -3.92
N ILE A 11 4.84 -17.94 -5.20
CA ILE A 11 4.70 -16.67 -5.96
C ILE A 11 3.23 -16.19 -5.97
N ARG A 12 2.28 -17.11 -6.17
CA ARG A 12 0.85 -16.77 -6.21
C ARG A 12 0.31 -16.41 -4.84
N ILE A 13 0.66 -17.17 -3.80
CA ILE A 13 0.26 -16.88 -2.43
C ILE A 13 0.79 -15.50 -2.01
N PHE A 14 2.05 -15.20 -2.35
CA PHE A 14 2.65 -13.90 -2.07
C PHE A 14 1.94 -12.76 -2.83
N GLY A 15 1.61 -12.95 -4.10
CA GLY A 15 0.82 -11.97 -4.88
C GLY A 15 -0.56 -11.70 -4.29
N ILE A 16 -1.26 -12.73 -3.80
CA ILE A 16 -2.55 -12.60 -3.11
C ILE A 16 -2.37 -11.86 -1.77
N TYR A 17 -1.32 -12.18 -1.02
CA TYR A 17 -1.01 -11.48 0.24
C TYR A 17 -0.81 -9.97 0.02
N LEU A 18 -0.05 -9.58 -1.01
CA LEU A 18 0.12 -8.18 -1.39
C LEU A 18 -1.20 -7.53 -1.83
N LEU A 19 -2.09 -8.29 -2.49
CA LEU A 19 -3.42 -7.79 -2.86
C LEU A 19 -4.25 -7.46 -1.61
N VAL A 20 -4.23 -8.33 -0.61
CA VAL A 20 -4.94 -8.13 0.64
C VAL A 20 -4.41 -6.90 1.37
N LEU A 21 -3.09 -6.71 1.43
CA LEU A 21 -2.48 -5.51 2.01
C LEU A 21 -2.90 -4.23 1.27
N ALA A 22 -2.98 -4.28 -0.07
CA ALA A 22 -3.47 -3.16 -0.86
C ALA A 22 -4.93 -2.82 -0.53
N ILE A 23 -5.81 -3.83 -0.39
CA ILE A 23 -7.22 -3.64 -0.04
C ILE A 23 -7.36 -3.01 1.35
N ILE A 24 -6.58 -3.49 2.35
CA ILE A 24 -6.59 -2.94 3.71
C ILE A 24 -6.14 -1.47 3.72
N SER A 25 -5.26 -1.08 2.79
CA SER A 25 -4.75 0.30 2.69
C SER A 25 -5.76 1.29 2.09
N ILE A 26 -6.85 0.81 1.45
CA ILE A 26 -7.88 1.66 0.83
C ILE A 26 -8.59 2.55 1.86
N PRO A 27 -9.19 2.01 2.94
CA PRO A 27 -9.86 2.84 3.95
C PRO A 27 -8.90 3.83 4.63
N ASP A 28 -7.65 3.46 4.85
CA ASP A 28 -6.63 4.35 5.41
C ASP A 28 -6.31 5.53 4.47
N ALA A 29 -6.17 5.26 3.18
CA ALA A 29 -5.96 6.30 2.17
C ALA A 29 -7.16 7.25 2.06
N ILE A 30 -8.38 6.72 2.05
CA ILE A 30 -9.61 7.52 2.02
C ILE A 30 -9.76 8.34 3.31
N GLY A 31 -9.61 7.72 4.47
CA GLY A 31 -9.73 8.38 5.77
C GLY A 31 -8.73 9.52 5.93
N ASN A 32 -7.52 9.36 5.39
CA ASN A 32 -6.53 10.42 5.36
C ASN A 32 -6.94 11.63 4.50
N ILE A 33 -7.54 11.40 3.33
CA ILE A 33 -8.03 12.50 2.47
C ILE A 33 -9.13 13.28 3.19
N TYR A 34 -10.08 12.59 3.83
CA TYR A 34 -11.14 13.25 4.61
C TYR A 34 -10.60 14.01 5.82
N ALA A 35 -9.63 13.44 6.55
CA ALA A 35 -9.01 14.10 7.69
C ALA A 35 -8.28 15.39 7.27
N LEU A 36 -7.60 15.38 6.11
CA LEU A 36 -6.96 16.55 5.55
C LEU A 36 -7.94 17.69 5.25
N ILE A 37 -9.11 17.37 4.68
CA ILE A 37 -10.16 18.34 4.38
C ILE A 37 -10.72 18.94 5.67
N GLN A 38 -11.14 18.10 6.64
CA GLN A 38 -11.71 18.60 7.90
C GLN A 38 -10.71 19.41 8.74
N MET A 39 -9.42 19.04 8.73
CA MET A 39 -8.39 19.79 9.45
C MET A 39 -8.09 21.15 8.81
N ALA A 40 -8.24 21.28 7.49
CA ALA A 40 -8.11 22.57 6.81
C ALA A 40 -9.25 23.51 7.21
N ASP A 41 -10.50 23.03 7.17
CA ASP A 41 -11.69 23.80 7.55
C ASP A 41 -11.69 24.21 9.04
N GLY A 42 -11.28 23.30 9.92
CA GLY A 42 -11.20 23.56 11.36
C GLY A 42 -10.11 24.56 11.76
N ALA A 43 -9.00 24.60 11.02
CA ALA A 43 -7.91 25.55 11.27
C ALA A 43 -8.26 26.99 10.87
N GLU A 44 -9.14 27.16 9.88
CA GLU A 44 -9.66 28.47 9.46
C GLU A 44 -10.69 29.03 10.47
N SER A 45 -11.44 28.13 11.10
CA SER A 45 -12.53 28.50 12.02
C SER A 45 -12.06 28.87 13.45
N TYR A 46 -10.92 28.34 13.90
CA TYR A 46 -10.45 28.53 15.29
C TYR A 46 -8.94 28.87 15.34
N PRO A 47 -8.57 30.16 15.31
CA PRO A 47 -7.17 30.60 15.25
C PRO A 47 -6.35 30.20 16.48
N GLU A 48 -6.97 30.05 17.64
CA GLU A 48 -6.31 29.61 18.88
C GLU A 48 -5.85 28.14 18.83
N LEU A 49 -6.51 27.32 18.00
CA LEU A 49 -6.18 25.91 17.79
C LEU A 49 -5.32 25.70 16.54
N ALA A 50 -4.99 26.75 15.79
CA ALA A 50 -4.31 26.65 14.50
C ALA A 50 -2.92 25.99 14.59
N SER A 51 -2.17 26.21 15.67
CA SER A 51 -0.85 25.58 15.89
C SER A 51 -0.96 24.07 16.15
N MET A 52 -1.97 23.66 16.91
CA MET A 52 -2.30 22.26 17.16
C MET A 52 -2.82 21.58 15.88
N ALA A 53 -3.74 22.24 15.17
CA ALA A 53 -4.28 21.77 13.90
C ALA A 53 -3.18 21.58 12.84
N ARG A 54 -2.22 22.50 12.72
CA ARG A 54 -1.06 22.34 11.80
C ARG A 54 -0.18 21.15 12.17
N SER A 55 0.03 20.90 13.46
CA SER A 55 0.88 19.79 13.93
C SER A 55 0.21 18.43 13.65
N LEU A 56 -1.10 18.35 13.90
CA LEU A 56 -1.90 17.19 13.56
C LEU A 56 -1.97 16.97 12.03
N ASN A 57 -2.14 18.05 11.25
CA ASN A 57 -2.15 17.98 9.80
C ASN A 57 -0.81 17.42 9.26
N LYS A 58 0.34 17.86 9.77
CA LYS A 58 1.64 17.26 9.40
C LYS A 58 1.74 15.76 9.71
N ALA A 59 1.23 15.32 10.86
CA ALA A 59 1.24 13.91 11.24
C ALA A 59 0.30 13.07 10.37
N VAL A 60 -0.89 13.60 10.08
CA VAL A 60 -1.88 13.00 9.18
C VAL A 60 -1.31 12.89 7.77
N VAL A 61 -0.73 13.96 7.21
CA VAL A 61 -0.05 13.95 5.91
C VAL A 61 1.03 12.86 5.85
N ALA A 62 1.91 12.76 6.85
CA ALA A 62 2.98 11.76 6.86
C ALA A 62 2.45 10.31 6.91
N LYS A 63 1.42 10.06 7.73
CA LYS A 63 0.75 8.75 7.80
C LYS A 63 0.02 8.44 6.47
N GLY A 64 -0.65 9.45 5.94
CA GLY A 64 -1.38 9.42 4.69
C GLY A 64 -0.55 9.13 3.45
N THR A 65 0.58 9.83 3.32
CA THR A 65 1.53 9.61 2.22
C THR A 65 2.08 8.19 2.26
N THR A 66 2.30 7.65 3.46
CA THR A 66 2.75 6.27 3.66
C THR A 66 1.67 5.28 3.22
N ALA A 67 0.42 5.46 3.67
CA ALA A 67 -0.70 4.58 3.31
C ALA A 67 -0.99 4.61 1.80
N THR A 68 -1.01 5.79 1.18
CA THR A 68 -1.19 5.93 -0.28
C THR A 68 -0.04 5.28 -1.05
N SER A 69 1.20 5.43 -0.59
CA SER A 69 2.36 4.79 -1.22
C SER A 69 2.29 3.27 -1.12
N GLN A 70 1.93 2.74 0.06
CA GLN A 70 1.73 1.30 0.26
C GLN A 70 0.63 0.75 -0.65
N LEU A 71 -0.50 1.45 -0.76
CA LEU A 71 -1.60 1.08 -1.65
C LEU A 71 -1.14 0.98 -3.10
N VAL A 72 -0.39 1.97 -3.59
CA VAL A 72 0.11 1.98 -4.98
C VAL A 72 1.14 0.87 -5.19
N ILE A 73 2.14 0.76 -4.32
CA ILE A 73 3.23 -0.22 -4.44
C ILE A 73 2.68 -1.64 -4.36
N PHE A 74 1.84 -1.94 -3.36
CA PHE A 74 1.27 -3.28 -3.19
C PHE A 74 0.30 -3.64 -4.31
N SER A 75 -0.48 -2.69 -4.82
CA SER A 75 -1.34 -2.93 -5.99
C SER A 75 -0.52 -3.27 -7.23
N ILE A 76 0.53 -2.49 -7.53
CA ILE A 76 1.41 -2.73 -8.69
C ILE A 76 2.15 -4.07 -8.54
N ALA A 77 2.73 -4.32 -7.36
CA ALA A 77 3.46 -5.54 -7.09
C ALA A 77 2.55 -6.78 -7.17
N SER A 78 1.37 -6.73 -6.53
CA SER A 78 0.38 -7.80 -6.60
C SER A 78 -0.04 -8.09 -8.05
N TYR A 79 -0.36 -7.04 -8.81
CA TYR A 79 -0.71 -7.17 -10.22
C TYR A 79 0.40 -7.83 -11.04
N TYR A 80 1.66 -7.44 -10.79
CA TYR A 80 2.81 -8.01 -11.46
C TYR A 80 3.00 -9.49 -11.12
N PHE A 81 2.95 -9.88 -9.85
CA PHE A 81 3.08 -11.28 -9.42
C PHE A 81 1.94 -12.17 -9.94
N LEU A 82 0.71 -11.65 -9.99
CA LEU A 82 -0.44 -12.40 -10.49
C LEU A 82 -0.44 -12.53 -12.02
N ARG A 83 -0.13 -11.46 -12.76
CA ARG A 83 -0.17 -11.44 -14.23
C ARG A 83 1.10 -12.02 -14.87
N HIS A 84 2.27 -11.77 -14.28
CA HIS A 84 3.58 -12.20 -14.80
C HIS A 84 4.22 -13.33 -13.99
N GLY A 85 3.46 -14.03 -13.14
CA GLY A 85 3.98 -15.13 -12.32
C GLY A 85 4.71 -16.23 -13.09
N LYS A 86 4.37 -16.48 -14.37
CA LYS A 86 5.09 -17.40 -15.25
C LYS A 86 6.50 -16.91 -15.61
N ALA A 87 6.69 -15.60 -15.82
CA ALA A 87 7.99 -15.03 -16.13
C ALA A 87 8.93 -15.05 -14.92
N ILE A 88 8.39 -14.73 -13.75
CA ILE A 88 9.13 -14.77 -12.47
C ILE A 88 9.53 -16.20 -12.12
N HIS A 89 8.62 -17.15 -12.31
CA HIS A 89 8.91 -18.57 -12.13
C HIS A 89 10.00 -19.08 -13.07
N LYS A 90 9.99 -18.63 -14.33
CA LYS A 90 11.03 -18.96 -15.32
C LYS A 90 12.40 -18.37 -14.92
N MET A 91 12.45 -17.13 -14.42
CA MET A 91 13.68 -16.52 -13.93
C MET A 91 14.23 -17.23 -12.69
N ALA A 92 13.37 -17.54 -11.71
CA ALA A 92 13.77 -18.23 -10.48
C ALA A 92 14.32 -19.66 -10.74
N ASN A 93 13.81 -20.34 -11.76
CA ASN A 93 14.34 -21.65 -12.19
C ASN A 93 15.67 -21.53 -12.97
N HIS A 94 15.93 -20.39 -13.64
CA HIS A 94 17.20 -20.14 -14.34
C HIS A 94 18.33 -19.73 -13.38
N GLU A 95 18.04 -19.05 -12.26
CA GLU A 95 19.05 -18.75 -11.23
C GLU A 95 19.45 -19.97 -10.38
N ASN A 96 18.64 -21.03 -10.39
CA ASN A 96 18.87 -22.26 -9.62
C ASN A 96 19.40 -23.43 -10.47
N ALA A 97 19.71 -23.21 -11.74
CA ALA A 97 20.27 -24.19 -12.67
C ALA A 97 21.76 -23.90 -12.91
#